data_AF-A0A943F8U7-F1
#
_entry.id   AF-A0A943F8U7-F1
#
_cell.length_a   1.000
_cell.length_b   1.000
_cell.length_c   1.000
_cell.angle_alpha   90.00
_cell.angle_beta   90.00
_cell.angle_gamma   90.00
#
_symmetry.space_group_name_H-M   'P 1'
#
loop_
_entity.id
_entity.type
_entity.pdbx_description
1 polymer ?
#
loop_
_entity_poly.entity_id
_entity_poly.type
_entity_poly.pdbx_seq_one_letter_code
_entity_poly.pdbx_strand_id
1 'polypeptide(L)'
;IASYGLLEKAVNAAKAAGVSYKVGNVFSSDTFYDDAGSLGDWRKMGVLAVEMESAALYMNAARTGKNALCLLTISDNPFTGEETTAEERQNSFTQMMEIALEIAE
;
A
#
# COMPACT_ATOMS: atom_id res chain seq x y z
N ILE A 1 1.01 8.91 10.47
CA ILE A 1 2.23 8.63 9.68
C ILE A 1 2.65 7.18 9.93
N ALA A 2 3.28 6.50 8.96
CA ALA A 2 3.81 5.14 9.15
C ALA A 2 4.94 5.12 10.19
N SER A 3 5.08 4.02 10.92
CA SER A 3 6.23 3.81 11.82
C SER A 3 7.48 3.52 11.01
N TYR A 4 8.53 4.34 11.16
CA TYR A 4 9.79 4.15 10.44
C TYR A 4 10.42 2.79 10.76
N GLY A 5 10.38 2.33 12.01
CA GLY A 5 10.94 1.03 12.39
C GLY A 5 10.24 -0.13 11.69
N LEU A 6 8.91 -0.10 11.57
CA LEU A 6 8.18 -1.12 10.80
C LEU A 6 8.48 -1.02 9.31
N LEU A 7 8.54 0.21 8.77
CA LEU A 7 8.86 0.43 7.36
C LEU A 7 10.24 -0.09 6.99
N GLU A 8 11.26 0.20 7.80
CA GLU A 8 12.63 -0.25 7.58
C GLU A 8 12.73 -1.78 7.63
N LYS A 9 12.07 -2.43 8.61
CA LYS A 9 11.96 -3.90 8.66
C LYS A 9 11.33 -4.45 7.38
N ALA A 10 10.23 -3.86 6.91
CA ALA A 10 9.52 -4.32 5.71
C ALA A 10 10.38 -4.19 4.44
N VAL A 11 11.09 -3.08 4.30
CA VAL A 11 12.03 -2.86 3.20
C VAL A 11 13.16 -3.89 3.23
N ASN A 12 13.70 -4.21 4.40
CA ASN A 12 14.77 -5.19 4.54
C ASN A 12 14.29 -6.61 4.24
N ALA A 13 13.11 -7.00 4.73
CA ALA A 13 12.47 -8.27 4.42
C ALA A 13 12.22 -8.41 2.90
N ALA A 14 11.64 -7.38 2.27
CA ALA A 14 11.39 -7.37 0.82
C ALA A 14 12.70 -7.47 0.00
N LYS A 15 13.78 -6.80 0.44
CA LYS A 15 15.11 -6.92 -0.18
C LYS A 15 15.68 -8.33 -0.06
N ALA A 16 15.58 -8.93 1.13
CA ALA A 16 16.08 -10.28 1.39
C ALA A 16 15.33 -11.34 0.56
N ALA A 17 14.01 -11.16 0.41
CA ALA A 17 13.16 -12.02 -0.42
C ALA A 17 13.31 -11.76 -1.94
N GLY A 18 14.05 -10.73 -2.36
CA GLY A 18 14.25 -10.40 -3.77
C GLY A 18 12.97 -9.92 -4.48
N VAL A 19 11.99 -9.42 -3.73
CA VAL A 19 10.69 -8.98 -4.26
C VAL A 19 10.82 -7.55 -4.80
N SER A 20 10.12 -7.25 -5.90
CA SER A 20 10.02 -5.89 -6.43
C SER A 20 9.05 -5.07 -5.57
N TYR A 21 9.48 -3.90 -5.09
CA TYR A 21 8.65 -3.02 -4.27
C TYR A 21 8.93 -1.55 -4.57
N LYS A 22 8.01 -0.69 -4.12
CA LYS A 22 8.17 0.77 -4.06
C LYS A 22 7.76 1.27 -2.69
N VAL A 23 8.44 2.32 -2.22
CA VAL A 23 8.09 3.03 -0.99
C VAL A 23 7.72 4.46 -1.37
N GLY A 24 6.57 4.95 -0.91
CA GLY A 24 6.11 6.30 -1.19
C GLY A 24 4.71 6.58 -0.66
N ASN A 25 4.15 7.71 -1.08
CA ASN A 25 2.80 8.11 -0.68
C ASN A 25 1.73 7.35 -1.43
N VAL A 26 0.62 7.09 -0.73
CA VAL A 26 -0.62 6.54 -1.26
C VAL A 26 -1.76 7.50 -0.96
N PHE A 27 -2.79 7.49 -1.79
CA PHE A 27 -4.00 8.28 -1.60
C PHE A 27 -5.07 7.40 -0.94
N SER A 28 -5.50 7.80 0.25
CA SER A 28 -6.60 7.17 0.97
C SER A 28 -7.90 7.88 0.58
N SER A 29 -8.68 7.28 -0.33
CA SER A 29 -9.89 7.87 -0.89
C SER A 29 -11.13 7.50 -0.07
N ASP A 30 -12.05 8.44 0.10
CA ASP A 30 -13.40 8.14 0.60
C ASP A 30 -14.32 7.60 -0.51
N THR A 31 -13.99 7.86 -1.78
CA THR A 31 -14.80 7.47 -2.94
C THR A 31 -14.05 6.51 -3.85
N PHE A 32 -14.65 5.36 -4.13
CA PHE A 32 -14.16 4.42 -5.13
C PHE A 32 -14.51 4.89 -6.56
N TYR A 33 -15.75 5.34 -6.75
CA TYR A 33 -16.22 5.94 -8.00
C TYR A 33 -16.16 7.47 -7.89
N ASP A 34 -15.30 8.09 -8.69
CA ASP A 34 -15.08 9.54 -8.70
C ASP A 34 -15.35 10.15 -10.08
N ASP A 35 -16.51 10.79 -10.21
CA ASP A 35 -16.91 11.49 -11.45
C ASP A 35 -16.04 12.72 -11.73
N ALA A 36 -15.31 13.25 -10.73
CA ALA A 36 -14.43 14.41 -10.91
C ALA A 36 -13.06 14.05 -11.52
N GLY A 37 -12.70 12.77 -11.59
CA GLY A 37 -11.44 12.31 -12.21
C GLY A 37 -10.17 12.77 -11.47
N SER A 38 -10.22 12.88 -10.15
CA SER A 38 -9.17 13.48 -9.31
C SER A 38 -7.84 12.70 -9.26
N LEU A 39 -7.85 11.40 -9.62
CA LEU A 39 -6.66 10.53 -9.60
C LEU A 39 -5.47 11.09 -10.42
N GLY A 40 -5.76 11.83 -11.50
CA GLY A 40 -4.72 12.45 -12.33
C GLY A 40 -3.88 13.49 -11.58
N ASP A 41 -4.46 14.22 -10.62
CA ASP A 41 -3.74 15.25 -9.87
C ASP A 41 -2.83 14.63 -8.81
N TRP A 42 -3.28 13.56 -8.15
CA TRP A 42 -2.45 12.78 -7.23
C TRP A 42 -1.23 12.17 -7.93
N ARG A 43 -1.42 11.67 -9.17
CA ARG A 43 -0.31 11.16 -9.99
C ARG A 43 0.76 12.22 -10.25
N LYS A 44 0.39 13.49 -10.52
CA LYS A 44 1.35 14.59 -10.72
C LYS A 44 2.20 14.86 -9.47
N MET A 45 1.66 14.57 -8.29
CA MET A 45 2.37 14.69 -7.00
C MET A 45 3.27 13.49 -6.68
N GLY A 46 3.30 12.46 -7.53
CA GLY A 46 4.09 11.24 -7.30
C GLY A 46 3.44 10.24 -6.33
N VAL A 47 2.13 10.34 -6.09
CA VAL A 47 1.37 9.31 -5.36
C VAL A 47 1.40 8.02 -6.17
N LEU A 48 1.69 6.90 -5.48
CA LEU A 48 1.97 5.61 -6.11
C LEU A 48 0.72 4.77 -6.37
N ALA A 49 -0.24 4.81 -5.44
CA ALA A 49 -1.43 3.98 -5.45
C ALA A 49 -2.59 4.68 -4.72
N VAL A 50 -3.80 4.20 -4.96
CA VAL A 50 -5.03 4.58 -4.25
C VAL A 50 -5.54 3.37 -3.45
N GLU A 51 -5.97 3.62 -2.22
CA GLU A 51 -6.57 2.68 -1.27
C GLU A 51 -7.56 3.46 -0.38
N MET A 52 -8.14 2.89 0.68
CA MET A 52 -9.22 3.56 1.44
C MET A 52 -9.07 3.52 2.97
N GLU A 53 -7.90 3.13 3.53
CA GLU A 53 -7.77 2.84 4.96
C GLU A 53 -6.53 3.45 5.63
N SER A 54 -5.41 3.56 4.90
CA SER A 54 -4.08 3.82 5.47
C SER A 54 -3.99 5.15 6.22
N ALA A 55 -4.70 6.18 5.76
CA ALA A 55 -4.72 7.48 6.43
C ALA A 55 -5.31 7.37 7.83
N ALA A 56 -6.47 6.71 7.97
CA ALA A 56 -7.15 6.50 9.25
C ALA A 56 -6.33 5.60 10.18
N LEU A 57 -5.77 4.51 9.65
CA LEU A 57 -4.88 3.61 10.39
C LEU A 57 -3.72 4.39 11.02
N TYR A 58 -3.04 5.19 10.21
CA TYR A 58 -1.87 5.96 10.64
C TYR A 58 -2.21 7.10 11.60
N MET A 59 -3.38 7.75 11.47
CA MET A 59 -3.83 8.79 12.40
C MET A 59 -4.15 8.19 13.77
N ASN A 60 -4.85 7.07 13.83
CA ASN A 60 -5.20 6.39 15.07
C ASN A 60 -3.97 5.83 15.80
N ALA A 61 -3.03 5.24 15.06
CA ALA A 61 -1.77 4.75 15.63
C ALA A 61 -0.94 5.89 16.24
N ALA A 62 -0.82 7.01 15.52
CA ALA A 62 -0.14 8.20 16.02
C ALA A 62 -0.81 8.76 17.28
N ARG A 63 -2.15 8.84 17.30
CA ARG A 63 -2.92 9.34 18.46
C ARG A 63 -2.74 8.50 19.72
N THR A 64 -2.55 7.20 19.55
CA THR A 64 -2.44 6.20 20.63
C THR A 64 -1.00 5.82 20.98
N GLY A 65 0.00 6.40 20.30
CA GLY A 65 1.41 6.09 20.50
C GLY A 65 1.77 4.66 20.06
N LYS A 66 1.06 4.10 19.08
CA LYS A 66 1.29 2.75 18.55
C LYS A 66 1.97 2.80 17.18
N ASN A 67 2.53 1.67 16.78
CA ASN A 67 3.13 1.49 15.46
C ASN A 67 2.08 1.03 14.45
N ALA A 68 2.16 1.53 13.22
CA ALA A 68 1.37 1.06 12.10
C ALA A 68 2.16 1.17 10.79
N LEU A 69 1.86 0.26 9.86
CA LEU A 69 2.37 0.24 8.50
C LEU A 69 1.26 -0.31 7.58
N CYS A 70 1.13 0.29 6.40
CA CYS A 70 0.28 -0.21 5.32
C CYS A 70 1.19 -0.79 4.24
N LEU A 71 0.94 -2.04 3.87
CA LEU A 71 1.55 -2.74 2.73
C LEU A 71 0.42 -3.01 1.73
N LEU A 72 0.72 -2.84 0.44
CA LEU A 72 -0.26 -2.96 -0.63
C LEU A 72 0.31 -3.82 -1.77
N THR A 73 -0.54 -4.68 -2.32
CA THR A 73 -0.30 -5.36 -3.61
C THR A 73 -1.19 -4.70 -4.66
N ILE A 74 -0.62 -4.39 -5.83
CA ILE A 74 -1.36 -3.75 -6.92
C ILE A 74 -2.30 -4.77 -7.57
N SER A 75 -3.61 -4.50 -7.51
CA SER A 75 -4.65 -5.33 -8.12
C SER A 75 -5.03 -4.91 -9.54
N ASP A 76 -4.91 -3.63 -9.85
CA ASP A 76 -5.42 -3.02 -11.07
C ASP A 76 -4.78 -1.65 -11.31
N ASN A 77 -4.94 -1.13 -12.52
CA ASN A 77 -4.46 0.17 -12.93
C ASN A 77 -5.61 0.99 -13.55
N PRO A 78 -6.15 1.99 -12.83
CA PRO A 78 -7.29 2.78 -13.30
C PRO A 78 -6.97 3.65 -14.53
N PHE A 79 -5.69 3.88 -14.86
CA PHE A 79 -5.30 4.65 -16.03
C PHE A 79 -5.24 3.83 -17.32
N THR A 80 -4.95 2.52 -17.22
CA THR A 80 -4.86 1.61 -18.37
C THR A 80 -6.08 0.70 -18.49
N GLY A 81 -6.84 0.52 -17.40
CA GLY A 81 -7.94 -0.44 -17.30
C GLY A 81 -7.48 -1.88 -17.12
N GLU A 82 -6.18 -2.11 -16.90
CA GLU A 82 -5.65 -3.45 -16.62
C GLU A 82 -6.06 -3.87 -15.20
N GLU A 83 -6.60 -5.07 -15.08
CA GLU A 83 -6.97 -5.67 -13.80
C GLU A 83 -6.39 -7.09 -13.72
N THR A 84 -6.05 -7.50 -12.51
CA THR A 84 -5.66 -8.88 -12.23
C THR A 84 -6.87 -9.80 -12.32
N THR A 85 -6.62 -11.05 -12.68
CA THR A 85 -7.61 -12.13 -12.55
C THR A 85 -7.73 -12.59 -11.10
N ALA A 86 -8.79 -13.35 -10.78
CA ALA A 86 -8.96 -13.92 -9.44
C ALA A 86 -7.81 -14.88 -9.06
N GLU A 87 -7.32 -15.67 -10.04
CA GLU A 87 -6.20 -16.59 -9.85
C GLU A 87 -4.89 -15.84 -9.58
N GLU A 88 -4.61 -14.78 -10.35
CA GLU A 88 -3.43 -13.94 -10.13
C GLU A 88 -3.47 -13.31 -8.74
N ARG A 89 -4.61 -12.78 -8.29
CA ARG A 89 -4.73 -12.22 -6.93
C ARG A 89 -4.45 -13.27 -5.85
N GLN A 90 -5.00 -14.48 -6.01
CA GLN A 90 -4.80 -15.55 -5.05
C GLN A 90 -3.31 -15.93 -4.94
N ASN A 91 -2.59 -15.97 -6.05
CA ASN A 91 -1.22 -16.49 -6.08
C ASN A 91 -0.14 -15.41 -5.90
N SER A 92 -0.42 -14.15 -6.24
CA SER A 92 0.57 -13.06 -6.18
C SER A 92 0.58 -12.30 -4.85
N PHE A 93 -0.52 -12.35 -4.08
CA PHE A 93 -0.64 -11.56 -2.85
C PHE A 93 0.13 -12.17 -1.66
N THR A 94 0.58 -13.42 -1.79
CA THR A 94 1.30 -14.15 -0.74
C THR A 94 2.59 -13.45 -0.32
N GLN A 95 3.33 -12.84 -1.26
CA GLN A 95 4.59 -12.15 -0.96
C GLN A 95 4.40 -11.01 0.04
N MET A 96 3.33 -10.23 -0.10
CA MET A 96 2.99 -9.16 0.85
C MET A 96 2.70 -9.72 2.24
N MET A 97 1.99 -10.85 2.31
CA MET A 97 1.65 -11.50 3.59
C MET A 97 2.89 -12.05 4.28
N GLU A 98 3.80 -12.69 3.55
CA GLU A 98 5.06 -13.21 4.08
C GLU A 98 5.91 -12.08 4.68
N ILE A 99 6.07 -10.97 3.95
CA ILE A 99 6.77 -9.78 4.46
C ILE A 99 6.07 -9.22 5.70
N ALA A 100 4.75 -9.12 5.69
CA ALA A 100 3.98 -8.61 6.82
C ALA A 100 4.15 -9.47 8.09
N LEU A 101 4.21 -10.80 7.93
CA LEU A 101 4.43 -11.74 9.03
C LEU A 101 5.85 -11.66 9.57
N GLU A 102 6.86 -11.52 8.71
CA GLU A 102 8.27 -11.42 9.11
C GLU A 102 8.54 -10.20 10.00
N ILE A 103 7.83 -9.09 9.78
CA ILE A 103 8.05 -7.84 10.52
C ILE A 103 7.19 -7.68 11.77
N ALA A 104 6.28 -8.64 12.02
CA ALA A 104 5.29 -8.56 13.10
C ALA A 104 5.89 -8.82 14.51
N GLU A 105 7.14 -9.29 14.58
CA GLU A 105 7.89 -9.48 15.82
C GLU A 105 8.55 -8.20 16.37
#